data_AF-A0AA90UK28-F1
#
_entry.id   AF-A0AA90UK28-F1
#
_cell.length_a   1.000
_cell.length_b   1.000
_cell.length_c   1.000
_cell.angle_alpha   90.00
_cell.angle_beta   90.00
_cell.angle_gamma   90.00
#
_symmetry.space_group_name_H-M   'P 1'
#
loop_
_entity.id
_entity.type
_entity.pdbx_description
1 polymer ?
#
loop_
_entity_poly.entity_id
_entity_poly.type
_entity_poly.pdbx_seq_one_letter_code
_entity_poly.pdbx_strand_id
1 'polypeptide(L)'
;MKETVTDINKPFADVYKALDVKDQRKAMRSAMRREGNRLKKAAVSNLGQSGIGSGTKRSLSSGIYVRTYPDRYGLGFMVSVKPHGRRKGIHLNRQNMEKPVLMWAEDGTRQRHVGRRISSFFGKSRFTGKKIRQYLRGGASRGKMKRYAFLAKTEQQTADSVETNLFNNLQNNVEKAARKQGLL
;
A
#
# COMPACT_ATOMS: atom_id res chain seq x y z
N MET A 1 -35.24 -17.35 17.82
CA MET A 1 -35.88 -17.07 16.51
C MET A 1 -34.90 -16.24 15.70
N LYS A 2 -34.58 -16.62 14.46
CA LYS A 2 -33.76 -15.77 13.58
C LYS A 2 -34.63 -14.59 13.17
N GLU A 3 -34.16 -13.37 13.42
CA GLU A 3 -34.84 -12.14 12.98
C GLU A 3 -34.94 -12.16 11.45
N THR A 4 -36.16 -12.26 10.93
CA THR A 4 -36.48 -12.03 9.53
C THR A 4 -36.32 -10.55 9.22
N VAL A 5 -35.63 -10.21 8.13
CA VAL A 5 -35.35 -8.84 7.68
C VAL A 5 -36.65 -8.03 7.65
N THR A 6 -36.73 -7.01 8.50
CA THR A 6 -37.95 -6.25 8.79
C THR A 6 -38.22 -5.11 7.82
N ASP A 7 -37.18 -4.53 7.19
CA ASP A 7 -37.31 -3.38 6.30
C ASP A 7 -36.85 -3.69 4.85
N ILE A 8 -37.83 -3.77 3.94
CA ILE A 8 -37.62 -3.94 2.50
C ILE A 8 -36.91 -2.72 1.88
N ASN A 9 -37.03 -1.54 2.48
CA ASN A 9 -36.46 -0.29 1.96
C ASN A 9 -34.99 -0.07 2.36
N LYS A 10 -34.52 -0.72 3.44
CA LYS A 10 -33.12 -0.65 3.90
C LYS A 10 -32.56 -2.04 4.27
N PRO A 11 -32.57 -3.00 3.33
CA PRO A 11 -32.23 -4.39 3.61
C PRO A 11 -30.80 -4.53 4.17
N PHE A 12 -29.87 -3.66 3.77
CA PHE A 12 -28.49 -3.71 4.26
C PHE A 12 -28.38 -3.58 5.78
N ALA A 13 -29.07 -2.62 6.40
CA ALA A 13 -28.91 -2.35 7.83
C ALA A 13 -29.47 -3.47 8.70
N ASP A 14 -30.65 -3.98 8.33
CA ASP A 14 -31.31 -5.08 9.04
C ASP A 14 -30.55 -6.39 8.85
N VAL A 15 -30.12 -6.69 7.63
CA VAL A 15 -29.29 -7.87 7.35
C VAL A 15 -27.96 -7.80 8.08
N TYR A 16 -27.33 -6.63 8.13
CA TYR A 16 -26.08 -6.45 8.85
C TYR A 16 -26.26 -6.70 10.35
N LYS A 17 -27.33 -6.18 10.96
CA LYS A 17 -27.66 -6.42 12.38
C LYS A 17 -27.97 -7.89 12.68
N ALA A 18 -28.67 -8.57 11.78
CA ALA A 18 -29.04 -9.97 11.94
C ALA A 18 -27.84 -10.93 11.81
N LEU A 19 -26.75 -10.51 11.16
CA LEU A 19 -25.51 -11.30 11.07
C LEU A 19 -24.74 -11.31 12.38
N ASP A 20 -24.15 -12.46 12.71
CA ASP A 20 -23.18 -12.57 13.81
C ASP A 20 -21.98 -11.61 13.62
N VAL A 21 -21.48 -11.06 14.72
CA VAL A 21 -20.34 -10.14 14.77
C VAL A 21 -19.11 -10.73 14.08
N LYS A 22 -18.91 -12.05 14.18
CA LYS A 22 -17.82 -12.74 13.48
C LYS A 22 -17.94 -12.63 11.97
N ASP A 23 -19.15 -12.78 11.42
CA ASP A 23 -19.41 -12.70 9.99
C ASP A 23 -19.40 -11.26 9.49
N GLN A 24 -19.89 -10.30 10.27
CA GLN A 24 -19.72 -8.87 9.99
C GLN A 24 -18.23 -8.51 9.85
N ARG A 25 -17.39 -8.91 10.82
CA ARG A 25 -15.93 -8.68 10.80
C ARG A 25 -15.28 -9.33 9.58
N LYS A 26 -15.68 -10.56 9.25
CA LYS A 26 -15.19 -11.27 8.07
C LYS A 26 -15.56 -10.54 6.77
N ALA A 27 -16.79 -10.06 6.66
CA ALA A 27 -17.27 -9.30 5.51
C ALA A 27 -16.48 -8.00 5.31
N MET A 28 -16.25 -7.25 6.40
CA MET A 28 -15.44 -6.02 6.40
C MET A 28 -13.99 -6.29 6.02
N ARG A 29 -13.35 -7.30 6.63
CA ARG A 29 -11.95 -7.67 6.32
C ARG A 29 -11.77 -8.09 4.86
N SER A 30 -12.75 -8.82 4.33
CA SER A 30 -12.77 -9.22 2.91
C SER A 30 -12.86 -7.99 2.00
N ALA A 31 -13.73 -7.02 2.32
CA ALA A 31 -13.84 -5.76 1.58
C ALA A 31 -12.51 -4.99 1.58
N MET A 32 -11.87 -4.82 2.74
CA MET A 32 -10.55 -4.17 2.87
C MET A 32 -9.47 -4.86 2.03
N ARG A 33 -9.47 -6.21 2.00
CA ARG A 33 -8.51 -6.97 1.20
C ARG A 33 -8.72 -6.78 -0.30
N ARG A 34 -9.98 -6.77 -0.75
CA ARG A 34 -10.34 -6.55 -2.17
C ARG A 34 -9.94 -5.16 -2.61
N GLU A 35 -10.29 -4.15 -1.81
CA GLU A 35 -9.96 -2.77 -2.13
C GLU A 35 -8.45 -2.52 -2.13
N GLY A 36 -7.72 -3.03 -1.13
CA GLY A 36 -6.26 -2.96 -1.15
C GLY A 36 -5.63 -3.62 -2.38
N ASN A 37 -6.17 -4.77 -2.84
CA ASN A 37 -5.70 -5.41 -4.07
C ASN A 37 -6.04 -4.59 -5.34
N ARG A 38 -7.18 -3.90 -5.37
CA ARG A 38 -7.53 -2.96 -6.44
C ARG A 38 -6.52 -1.81 -6.50
N LEU A 39 -6.24 -1.18 -5.37
CA LEU A 39 -5.24 -0.10 -5.29
C LEU A 39 -3.84 -0.59 -5.64
N LYS A 40 -3.46 -1.82 -5.25
CA LYS A 40 -2.20 -2.43 -5.70
C LYS A 40 -2.13 -2.53 -7.22
N LYS A 41 -3.21 -2.93 -7.90
CA LYS A 41 -3.23 -2.99 -9.39
C LYS A 41 -3.04 -1.60 -9.99
N ALA A 42 -3.70 -0.58 -9.46
CA ALA A 42 -3.50 0.80 -9.88
C ALA A 42 -2.04 1.27 -9.65
N ALA A 43 -1.45 0.94 -8.50
CA ALA A 43 -0.03 1.23 -8.22
C ALA A 43 0.93 0.51 -9.17
N VAL A 44 0.65 -0.74 -9.55
CA VAL A 44 1.43 -1.47 -10.55
C VAL A 44 1.30 -0.82 -11.93
N SER A 45 0.11 -0.35 -12.31
CA SER A 45 -0.10 0.39 -13.55
C SER A 45 0.69 1.71 -13.57
N ASN A 46 0.61 2.50 -12.50
CA ASN A 46 1.38 3.74 -12.34
C ASN A 46 2.89 3.49 -12.34
N LEU A 47 3.36 2.41 -11.73
CA LEU A 47 4.76 1.99 -11.81
C LEU A 47 5.18 1.73 -13.26
N GLY A 48 4.37 1.01 -14.03
CA GLY A 48 4.63 0.76 -15.45
C GLY A 48 4.72 2.06 -16.27
N GLN A 49 3.79 2.99 -16.05
CA GLN A 49 3.78 4.31 -16.72
C GLN A 49 4.97 5.19 -16.33
N SER A 50 5.57 4.95 -15.15
CA SER A 50 6.70 5.76 -14.67
C SER A 50 8.01 5.52 -15.44
N GLY A 51 8.05 4.48 -16.29
CA GLY A 51 9.23 4.11 -17.09
C GLY A 51 10.36 3.45 -16.29
N ILE A 52 10.20 3.28 -14.98
CA ILE A 52 11.21 2.60 -14.16
C ILE A 52 11.16 1.09 -14.37
N GLY A 53 12.35 0.46 -14.45
CA GLY A 53 12.47 -0.99 -14.52
C GLY A 53 12.55 -1.56 -15.93
N SER A 54 12.54 -0.72 -16.97
CA SER A 54 12.93 -1.12 -18.32
C SER A 54 14.35 -1.72 -18.28
N GLY A 55 14.49 -2.96 -18.75
CA GLY A 55 15.77 -3.71 -18.71
C GLY A 55 16.10 -4.40 -17.39
N THR A 56 15.23 -4.40 -16.38
CA THR A 56 15.42 -5.23 -15.19
C THR A 56 15.06 -6.70 -15.45
N LYS A 57 15.89 -7.64 -15.00
CA LYS A 57 15.64 -9.09 -15.17
C LYS A 57 14.38 -9.59 -14.45
N ARG A 58 13.94 -8.88 -13.41
CA ARG A 58 12.74 -9.21 -12.62
C ARG A 58 11.85 -7.99 -12.52
N SER A 59 10.55 -8.19 -12.71
CA SER A 59 9.59 -7.09 -12.60
C SER A 59 9.63 -6.45 -11.21
N LEU A 60 9.82 -5.12 -11.19
CA LEU A 60 9.79 -4.34 -9.96
C LEU A 60 8.41 -4.39 -9.28
N SER A 61 7.33 -4.62 -10.03
CA SER A 61 5.96 -4.72 -9.51
C SER A 61 5.79 -5.70 -8.35
N SER A 62 6.62 -6.74 -8.29
CA SER A 62 6.67 -7.73 -7.20
C SER A 62 6.93 -7.12 -5.81
N GLY A 63 7.60 -5.96 -5.75
CA GLY A 63 7.85 -5.25 -4.50
C GLY A 63 6.70 -4.36 -4.03
N ILE A 64 5.62 -4.19 -4.81
CA ILE A 64 4.39 -3.53 -4.38
C ILE A 64 3.50 -4.55 -3.68
N TYR A 65 3.16 -4.30 -2.42
CA TYR A 65 2.34 -5.21 -1.64
C TYR A 65 1.24 -4.48 -0.87
N VAL A 66 0.21 -5.26 -0.54
CA VAL A 66 -0.89 -4.85 0.33
C VAL A 66 -0.69 -5.49 1.69
N ARG A 67 -0.88 -4.71 2.74
CA ARG A 67 -0.97 -5.18 4.12
C ARG A 67 -2.34 -4.79 4.66
N THR A 68 -3.25 -5.75 4.72
CA THR A 68 -4.47 -5.61 5.53
C THR A 68 -4.07 -5.70 7.00
N TYR A 69 -4.58 -4.78 7.82
CA TYR A 69 -4.24 -4.74 9.23
C TYR A 69 -4.83 -5.95 9.98
N PRO A 70 -4.10 -6.53 10.94
CA PRO A 70 -4.65 -7.49 11.87
C PRO A 70 -5.62 -6.80 12.83
N ASP A 71 -6.55 -7.58 13.39
CA ASP A 71 -7.71 -7.11 14.13
C ASP A 71 -7.35 -6.20 15.31
N ARG A 72 -6.16 -6.40 15.93
CA ARG A 72 -5.64 -5.57 17.03
C ARG A 72 -5.43 -4.10 16.68
N TYR A 73 -5.30 -3.76 15.39
CA TYR A 73 -5.09 -2.39 14.90
C TYR A 73 -6.35 -1.80 14.24
N GLY A 74 -7.49 -2.49 14.35
CA GLY A 74 -8.72 -2.10 13.68
C GLY A 74 -8.76 -2.48 12.20
N LEU A 75 -9.78 -1.97 11.51
CA LEU A 75 -10.01 -2.22 10.09
C LEU A 75 -9.25 -1.22 9.23
N GLY A 76 -8.41 -1.75 8.36
CA GLY A 76 -7.68 -0.93 7.41
C GLY A 76 -6.74 -1.76 6.56
N PHE A 77 -6.16 -1.11 5.57
CA PHE A 77 -5.14 -1.69 4.73
C PHE A 77 -4.14 -0.61 4.30
N MET A 78 -2.96 -1.05 3.91
CA MET A 78 -1.91 -0.19 3.39
C MET A 78 -1.32 -0.80 2.13
N VAL A 79 -1.21 0.00 1.07
CA VAL A 79 -0.38 -0.32 -0.09
C VAL A 79 1.01 0.27 0.17
N SER A 80 2.05 -0.55 0.05
CA SER A 80 3.41 -0.11 0.36
C SER A 80 4.44 -0.72 -0.55
N VAL A 81 5.54 0.01 -0.69
CA VAL A 81 6.80 -0.43 -1.32
C VAL A 81 7.97 -0.48 -0.33
N LYS A 82 7.73 -0.08 0.92
CA LYS A 82 8.76 -0.10 1.95
C LYS A 82 9.08 -1.55 2.30
N PRO A 83 10.36 -1.93 2.42
CA PRO A 83 10.73 -3.29 2.77
C PRO A 83 10.06 -3.73 4.07
N HIS A 84 9.55 -4.96 4.09
CA HIS A 84 8.93 -5.52 5.28
C HIS A 84 9.21 -7.03 5.38
N GLY A 85 9.69 -7.46 6.55
CA GLY A 85 10.19 -8.81 6.73
C GLY A 85 11.39 -9.11 5.83
N ARG A 86 11.69 -10.38 5.59
CA ARG A 86 12.91 -10.78 4.87
C ARG A 86 12.91 -10.48 3.37
N ARG A 87 11.75 -10.47 2.68
CA ARG A 87 11.72 -10.47 1.20
C ARG A 87 10.75 -9.47 0.55
N LYS A 88 9.80 -8.88 1.27
CA LYS A 88 8.82 -7.95 0.65
C LYS A 88 9.47 -6.60 0.39
N GLY A 89 9.24 -6.03 -0.79
CA GLY A 89 9.82 -4.73 -1.18
C GLY A 89 11.32 -4.77 -1.48
N ILE A 90 11.94 -5.96 -1.52
CA ILE A 90 13.34 -6.17 -1.84
C ILE A 90 13.47 -6.72 -3.27
N HIS A 91 14.33 -6.10 -4.07
CA HIS A 91 14.68 -6.54 -5.41
C HIS A 91 16.11 -7.08 -5.42
N LEU A 92 16.34 -8.21 -6.10
CA LEU A 92 17.68 -8.72 -6.33
C LEU A 92 18.21 -8.15 -7.64
N ASN A 93 19.37 -7.49 -7.57
CA ASN A 93 20.04 -7.00 -8.78
C ASN A 93 20.74 -8.14 -9.54
N ARG A 94 21.37 -7.81 -10.68
CA ARG A 94 22.13 -8.78 -11.50
C ARG A 94 23.30 -9.48 -10.78
N GLN A 95 23.74 -8.93 -9.65
CA GLN A 95 24.82 -9.44 -8.79
C GLN A 95 24.26 -10.14 -7.53
N ASN A 96 22.97 -10.49 -7.52
CA ASN A 96 22.27 -11.12 -6.38
C ASN A 96 22.30 -10.30 -5.08
N MET A 97 22.53 -8.99 -5.16
CA MET A 97 22.44 -8.11 -4.00
C MET A 97 21.00 -7.64 -3.79
N GLU A 98 20.57 -7.69 -2.54
CA GLU A 98 19.29 -7.14 -2.09
C GLU A 98 19.30 -5.61 -2.14
N LYS A 99 18.35 -5.03 -2.86
CA LYS A 99 18.17 -3.60 -3.02
C LYS A 99 16.69 -3.22 -2.86
N PRO A 100 16.33 -2.29 -1.97
CA PRO A 100 14.96 -1.80 -1.82
C PRO A 100 14.63 -0.74 -2.90
N VAL A 101 14.73 -1.14 -4.17
CA VAL A 101 14.68 -0.23 -5.33
C VAL A 101 13.38 0.58 -5.34
N LEU A 102 12.24 -0.03 -5.06
CA LEU A 102 10.95 0.66 -5.10
C LEU A 102 10.78 1.67 -3.96
N MET A 103 11.32 1.40 -2.77
CA MET A 103 11.34 2.39 -1.69
C MET A 103 12.12 3.63 -2.11
N TRP A 104 13.28 3.45 -2.73
CA TRP A 104 14.09 4.54 -3.24
C TRP A 104 13.44 5.25 -4.43
N ALA A 105 12.72 4.52 -5.28
CA ALA A 105 11.97 5.09 -6.40
C ALA A 105 10.81 5.97 -5.92
N GLU A 106 10.08 5.53 -4.90
CA GLU A 106 8.93 6.25 -4.36
C GLU A 106 9.34 7.56 -3.67
N ASP A 107 10.44 7.52 -2.92
CA ASP A 107 10.93 8.66 -2.12
C ASP A 107 11.94 9.55 -2.86
N GLY A 108 12.64 8.99 -3.84
CA GLY A 108 13.91 9.52 -4.34
C GLY A 108 15.07 9.27 -3.37
N THR A 109 16.30 9.41 -3.87
CA THR A 109 17.50 9.33 -3.01
C THR A 109 18.18 10.69 -2.89
N ARG A 110 19.04 10.82 -1.88
CA ARG A 110 19.95 11.97 -1.76
C ARG A 110 21.02 11.91 -2.86
N GLN A 111 21.63 13.07 -3.13
CA GLN A 111 22.80 13.17 -4.00
C GLN A 111 23.95 12.33 -3.43
N ARG A 112 24.56 11.51 -4.29
CA ARG A 112 25.72 10.68 -3.94
C ARG A 112 26.98 11.33 -4.49
N HIS A 113 28.07 11.22 -3.74
CA HIS A 113 29.39 11.70 -4.11
C HIS A 113 30.42 10.61 -3.79
N VAL A 114 31.47 10.48 -4.60
CA VAL A 114 32.63 9.62 -4.28
C VAL A 114 33.59 10.32 -3.33
N GLY A 115 34.65 9.61 -2.92
CA GLY A 115 35.72 10.17 -2.09
C GLY A 115 35.43 10.15 -0.59
N ARG A 116 36.46 10.56 0.17
CA ARG A 116 36.42 10.61 1.63
C ARG A 116 35.50 11.73 2.10
N ARG A 117 34.95 11.58 3.31
CA ARG A 117 34.21 12.64 4.00
C ARG A 117 35.20 13.76 4.31
N ILE A 118 34.91 14.97 3.87
CA ILE A 118 35.68 16.17 4.21
C ILE A 118 35.18 16.71 5.55
N SER A 119 33.86 16.89 5.66
CA SER A 119 33.26 17.49 6.84
C SER A 119 31.82 17.02 7.03
N SER A 120 31.19 17.47 8.11
CA SER A 120 29.78 17.21 8.39
C SER A 120 29.10 18.43 8.96
N PHE A 121 27.82 18.58 8.65
CA PHE A 121 26.96 19.61 9.23
C PHE A 121 25.63 18.99 9.63
N PHE A 122 24.88 19.67 10.49
CA PHE A 122 23.53 19.25 10.82
C PHE A 122 22.52 19.91 9.90
N GLY A 123 21.54 19.16 9.42
CA GLY A 123 20.39 19.70 8.70
C GLY A 123 19.13 18.92 9.05
N LYS A 124 18.00 19.26 8.44
CA LYS A 124 16.73 18.56 8.67
C LYS A 124 16.52 17.44 7.65
N SER A 125 15.98 16.31 8.11
CA SER A 125 15.57 15.20 7.25
C SER A 125 14.34 15.61 6.45
N ARG A 126 14.37 15.41 5.12
CA ARG A 126 13.20 15.64 4.26
C ARG A 126 12.04 14.68 4.55
N PHE A 127 12.31 13.53 5.15
CA PHE A 127 11.33 12.48 5.40
C PHE A 127 10.73 12.54 6.81
N THR A 128 11.51 13.03 7.79
CA THR A 128 11.12 12.99 9.20
C THR A 128 11.16 14.34 9.89
N GLY A 129 11.66 15.40 9.24
CA GLY A 129 11.89 16.72 9.84
C GLY A 129 13.00 16.76 10.90
N LYS A 130 13.41 15.60 11.42
CA LYS A 130 14.41 15.47 12.50
C LYS A 130 15.79 15.97 12.07
N LYS A 131 16.53 16.50 13.03
CA LYS A 131 17.93 16.90 12.85
C LYS A 131 18.77 15.67 12.52
N ILE A 132 19.45 15.70 11.38
CA ILE A 132 20.31 14.63 10.88
C ILE A 132 21.68 15.20 10.54
N ARG A 133 22.72 14.37 10.72
CA ARG A 133 24.07 14.70 10.27
C ARG A 133 24.17 14.47 8.76
N GLN A 134 24.61 15.49 8.05
CA GLN A 134 24.91 15.48 6.63
C GLN A 134 26.43 15.49 6.44
N TYR A 135 26.90 14.94 5.32
CA TYR A 135 28.32 14.78 5.04
C TYR A 135 28.67 15.45 3.72
N LEU A 136 29.68 16.31 3.75
CA LEU A 136 30.34 16.79 2.54
C LEU A 136 31.45 15.80 2.18
N ARG A 137 31.53 15.46 0.89
CA ARG A 137 32.53 14.54 0.35
C ARG A 137 33.28 15.25 -0.78
N GLY A 138 34.59 15.00 -0.86
CA GLY A 138 35.47 15.73 -1.78
C GLY A 138 35.54 15.21 -3.20
N GLY A 139 34.89 14.08 -3.49
CA GLY A 139 34.91 13.50 -4.82
C GLY A 139 33.71 13.90 -5.67
N ALA A 140 33.80 13.51 -6.95
CA ALA A 140 32.78 13.80 -7.96
C ALA A 140 31.36 13.31 -7.60
N SER A 141 30.37 14.03 -8.11
CA SER A 141 28.95 13.66 -8.02
C SER A 141 28.66 12.36 -8.80
N ARG A 142 27.87 11.46 -8.18
CA ARG A 142 27.36 10.20 -8.77
C ARG A 142 25.85 10.20 -8.95
N GLY A 143 25.26 11.40 -8.96
CA GLY A 143 23.83 11.59 -9.14
C GLY A 143 22.98 11.16 -7.95
N LYS A 144 21.68 11.24 -8.17
CA LYS A 144 20.61 10.78 -7.28
C LYS A 144 19.55 10.05 -8.08
N MET A 145 18.80 9.18 -7.42
CA MET A 145 17.57 8.64 -7.99
C MET A 145 16.47 9.70 -7.89
N LYS A 146 15.81 9.99 -9.02
CA LYS A 146 14.62 10.85 -9.04
C LYS A 146 13.47 10.18 -8.27
N ARG A 147 12.61 11.00 -7.67
CA ARG A 147 11.34 10.56 -7.08
C ARG A 147 10.31 10.29 -8.19
N TYR A 148 9.84 9.05 -8.27
CA TYR A 148 8.79 8.62 -9.23
C TYR A 148 7.38 8.75 -8.65
N ALA A 149 7.22 8.67 -7.31
CA ALA A 149 5.97 8.96 -6.59
C ALA A 149 4.73 8.20 -7.12
N PHE A 150 4.89 6.92 -7.49
CA PHE A 150 3.81 6.15 -8.10
C PHE A 150 2.73 5.77 -7.09
N LEU A 151 3.05 5.61 -5.80
CA LEU A 151 2.02 5.43 -4.75
C LEU A 151 1.28 6.73 -4.48
N ALA A 152 1.98 7.87 -4.40
CA ALA A 152 1.32 9.17 -4.24
C ALA A 152 0.37 9.47 -5.40
N LYS A 153 0.75 9.12 -6.64
CA LYS A 153 -0.13 9.21 -7.82
C LYS A 153 -1.35 8.29 -7.68
N THR A 154 -1.17 7.07 -7.18
CA THR A 154 -2.30 6.15 -6.94
C THR A 154 -3.27 6.69 -5.90
N GLU A 155 -2.76 7.25 -4.80
CA GLU A 155 -3.59 7.87 -3.77
C GLU A 155 -4.45 8.99 -4.36
N GLN A 156 -3.84 9.94 -5.07
CA GLN A 156 -4.55 11.04 -5.74
C GLN A 156 -5.62 10.56 -6.73
N GLN A 157 -5.36 9.48 -7.47
CA GLN A 157 -6.31 8.95 -8.46
C GLN A 157 -7.47 8.16 -7.87
N THR A 158 -7.30 7.64 -6.65
CA THR A 158 -8.23 6.63 -6.11
C THR A 158 -8.96 7.08 -4.86
N ALA A 159 -8.47 8.10 -4.15
CA ALA A 159 -8.99 8.59 -2.88
C ALA A 159 -10.53 8.68 -2.86
N ASP A 160 -11.11 9.40 -3.81
CA ASP A 160 -12.56 9.67 -3.86
C ASP A 160 -13.39 8.39 -4.06
N SER A 161 -12.81 7.35 -4.67
CA SER A 161 -13.50 6.10 -4.98
C SER A 161 -13.37 5.03 -3.88
N VAL A 162 -12.45 5.19 -2.92
CA VAL A 162 -12.13 4.14 -1.95
C VAL A 162 -13.34 3.84 -1.07
N GLU A 163 -14.01 4.86 -0.54
CA GLU A 163 -15.16 4.70 0.37
C GLU A 163 -16.33 4.00 -0.32
N THR A 164 -16.72 4.49 -1.50
CA THR A 164 -17.79 3.89 -2.31
C THR A 164 -17.48 2.43 -2.65
N ASN A 165 -16.23 2.12 -3.06
CA ASN A 165 -15.84 0.76 -3.37
C ASN A 165 -15.81 -0.14 -2.13
N LEU A 166 -15.40 0.38 -0.97
CA LEU A 166 -15.45 -0.36 0.29
C LEU A 166 -16.89 -0.69 0.68
N PHE A 167 -17.80 0.28 0.59
CA PHE A 167 -19.21 0.08 0.89
C PHE A 167 -19.84 -0.97 -0.04
N ASN A 168 -19.64 -0.82 -1.35
CA ASN A 168 -20.14 -1.78 -2.34
C ASN A 168 -19.59 -3.20 -2.09
N ASN A 169 -18.30 -3.33 -1.76
CA ASN A 169 -17.71 -4.62 -1.43
C ASN A 169 -18.26 -5.21 -0.12
N LEU A 170 -18.54 -4.36 0.88
CA LEU A 170 -19.13 -4.77 2.15
C LEU A 170 -20.56 -5.26 1.94
N GLN A 171 -21.41 -4.48 1.27
CA GLN A 171 -22.78 -4.84 0.94
C GLN A 171 -22.84 -6.19 0.22
N ASN A 172 -22.05 -6.37 -0.83
CA ASN A 172 -21.96 -7.64 -1.56
C ASN A 172 -21.52 -8.82 -0.67
N ASN A 173 -20.66 -8.60 0.33
CA ASN A 173 -20.23 -9.67 1.24
C ASN A 173 -21.31 -10.00 2.29
N VAL A 174 -22.02 -8.98 2.77
CA VAL A 174 -23.13 -9.09 3.73
C VAL A 174 -24.29 -9.84 3.09
N GLU A 175 -24.71 -9.47 1.89
CA GLU A 175 -25.76 -10.17 1.13
C GLU A 175 -25.41 -11.64 0.89
N LYS A 176 -24.15 -11.93 0.54
CA LYS A 176 -23.67 -13.32 0.37
C LYS A 176 -23.70 -14.12 1.67
N ALA A 177 -23.34 -13.50 2.79
CA ALA A 177 -23.39 -14.15 4.10
C ALA A 177 -24.84 -14.42 4.52
N ALA A 178 -25.72 -13.45 4.31
CA ALA A 178 -27.14 -13.53 4.63
C ALA A 178 -27.86 -14.62 3.86
N ARG A 179 -27.66 -14.70 2.53
CA ARG A 179 -28.20 -15.79 1.70
C ARG A 179 -27.75 -17.17 2.18
N LYS A 180 -26.49 -17.30 2.61
CA LYS A 180 -25.97 -18.55 3.16
C LYS A 180 -26.68 -18.96 4.46
N GLN A 181 -27.20 -18.00 5.21
CA GLN A 181 -27.88 -18.23 6.49
C GLN A 181 -29.42 -18.29 6.36
N GLY A 182 -29.96 -18.10 5.15
CA GLY A 182 -31.41 -18.06 4.87
C GLY A 182 -32.10 -16.79 5.38
N LEU A 183 -31.36 -15.69 5.51
CA LEU A 183 -31.90 -14.38 5.93
C LEU A 183 -32.40 -13.53 4.73
N LEU A 184 -32.04 -13.96 3.51
CA LEU A 184 -32.42 -13.43 2.20
C LEU A 184 -32.52 -14.62 1.23
#